data_AF-A0A285NEQ4-F1
#
_entry.id   AF-A0A285NEQ4-F1
#
_cell.length_a   1.000
_cell.length_b   1.000
_cell.length_c   1.000
_cell.angle_alpha   90.00
_cell.angle_beta   90.00
_cell.angle_gamma   90.00
#
_symmetry.space_group_name_H-M   'P 1'
#
loop_
_entity.id
_entity.type
_entity.pdbx_description
1 polymer ?
#
loop_
_entity_poly.entity_id
_entity_poly.type
_entity_poly.pdbx_seq_one_letter_code
_entity_poly.pdbx_strand_id
1 'polypeptide(L)'
;MGENTAVKWILFFFFPALFIYGLLHVYSSKPAQAKRTKDLTAQEEAGRKVYNKFCVGCHGVNGDGNSEAAKFFKDKPPNFNTAVFRWKSTPEGTLPTDEDLMHVLNWGIPQTPMPSFKLVPEVQKRAVIAYIKTFSDRWQKEKPGESVYRHIKKPEWFGSPESIEKGKQIYATNCTACHGEQGRGDGPIASTLPVPPTDLTYPVRSAGPKPEDTFRVLTVGLEGSPMPKFDFLSEEDRWHLVSYIAYLMNKGK
;
A
#
# COMPACT_ATOMS: atom_id res chain seq x y z
N MET A 1 -38.65 -57.50 -41.00
CA MET A 1 -38.83 -58.12 -39.66
C MET A 1 -37.56 -57.88 -38.87
N GLY A 2 -37.69 -57.31 -37.66
CA GLY A 2 -36.61 -56.99 -36.68
C GLY A 2 -36.03 -55.59 -36.87
N GLU A 3 -36.39 -54.53 -36.14
CA GLU A 3 -36.13 -54.21 -34.70
C GLU A 3 -34.63 -54.39 -34.33
N ASN A 4 -33.89 -53.49 -33.67
CA ASN A 4 -34.26 -52.52 -32.64
C ASN A 4 -33.06 -51.57 -32.32
N THR A 5 -33.38 -50.32 -32.01
CA THR A 5 -32.82 -49.43 -30.95
C THR A 5 -31.32 -49.14 -30.76
N ALA A 6 -31.10 -47.86 -30.44
CA ALA A 6 -30.18 -47.32 -29.43
C ALA A 6 -28.84 -46.74 -29.92
N VAL A 7 -28.90 -45.48 -30.33
CA VAL A 7 -27.80 -44.52 -30.26
C VAL A 7 -27.46 -44.32 -28.78
N LYS A 8 -26.41 -45.01 -28.31
CA LYS A 8 -25.84 -44.83 -26.96
C LYS A 8 -24.73 -43.78 -26.98
N TRP A 9 -25.05 -42.65 -26.37
CA TRP A 9 -24.18 -41.75 -25.61
C TRP A 9 -22.73 -42.23 -25.38
N ILE A 10 -21.77 -41.53 -25.99
CA ILE A 10 -20.41 -41.46 -25.46
C ILE A 10 -20.23 -40.05 -24.91
N LEU A 11 -20.29 -39.98 -23.59
CA LEU A 11 -20.08 -38.81 -22.77
C LEU A 11 -18.63 -38.32 -22.92
N PHE A 12 -18.52 -37.00 -23.04
CA PHE A 12 -17.32 -36.19 -22.88
C PHE A 12 -16.54 -36.61 -21.61
N PHE A 13 -15.36 -37.19 -21.80
CA PHE A 13 -14.34 -37.28 -20.76
C PHE A 13 -13.02 -36.75 -21.31
N PHE A 14 -12.80 -35.45 -21.19
CA PHE A 14 -11.47 -34.84 -21.04
C PHE A 14 -11.65 -33.48 -20.35
N PHE A 15 -11.98 -33.53 -19.06
CA PHE A 15 -11.85 -32.36 -18.18
C PHE A 15 -10.36 -32.14 -17.84
N PRO A 16 -9.88 -30.89 -17.87
CA PRO A 16 -8.45 -30.57 -17.88
C PRO A 16 -7.82 -30.76 -16.50
N ALA A 17 -6.78 -31.60 -16.43
CA ALA A 17 -5.96 -31.83 -15.24
C ALA A 17 -4.98 -30.67 -14.92
N LEU A 18 -5.37 -29.42 -15.18
CA LEU A 18 -4.54 -28.22 -14.96
C LEU A 18 -5.20 -27.14 -14.09
N PHE A 19 -6.33 -27.45 -13.44
CA PHE A 19 -7.03 -26.48 -12.57
C PHE A 19 -7.06 -26.85 -11.08
N ILE A 20 -6.32 -27.88 -10.66
CA ILE A 20 -6.30 -28.34 -9.24
C ILE A 20 -4.97 -28.01 -8.54
N TYR A 21 -3.87 -27.75 -9.27
CA TYR A 21 -2.58 -27.49 -8.63
C TYR A 21 -2.39 -26.03 -8.17
N GLY A 22 -3.14 -25.08 -8.74
CA GLY A 22 -3.08 -23.65 -8.36
C GLY A 22 -3.93 -23.26 -7.15
N LEU A 23 -4.88 -24.11 -6.74
CA LEU A 23 -5.85 -23.82 -5.66
C LEU A 23 -5.47 -24.44 -4.30
N LEU A 24 -4.43 -25.28 -4.24
CA LEU A 24 -3.99 -25.94 -3.00
C LEU A 24 -2.78 -25.27 -2.32
N HIS A 25 -2.10 -24.31 -2.96
CA HIS A 25 -1.03 -23.52 -2.30
C HIS A 25 -1.53 -22.26 -1.59
N VAL A 26 -2.83 -21.95 -1.67
CA VAL A 26 -3.46 -20.86 -0.91
C VAL A 26 -4.05 -21.38 0.42
N TYR A 27 -3.92 -22.68 0.71
CA TYR A 27 -4.45 -23.29 1.93
C TYR A 27 -3.57 -23.00 3.15
N SER A 28 -4.04 -22.05 3.97
CA SER A 28 -3.87 -22.04 5.43
C SER A 28 -2.47 -21.72 5.99
N SER A 29 -1.97 -20.50 5.76
CA SER A 29 -1.18 -19.87 6.82
C SER A 29 -2.15 -19.34 7.88
N LYS A 30 -2.20 -19.97 9.07
CA LYS A 30 -2.77 -19.28 10.24
C LYS A 30 -2.09 -17.91 10.34
N PRO A 31 -2.83 -16.79 10.53
CA PRO A 31 -2.19 -15.50 10.71
C PRO A 31 -1.23 -15.64 11.89
N ALA A 32 0.04 -15.33 11.66
CA ALA A 32 1.00 -15.21 12.74
C ALA A 32 0.45 -14.17 13.72
N GLN A 33 0.42 -14.47 15.01
CA GLN A 33 0.02 -13.51 16.05
C GLN A 33 1.29 -12.95 16.66
N ALA A 34 1.26 -11.72 17.18
CA ALA A 34 2.40 -11.18 17.92
C ALA A 34 2.94 -12.18 18.93
N LYS A 35 4.26 -12.22 19.07
CA LYS A 35 4.95 -13.00 20.10
C LYS A 35 4.26 -12.81 21.45
N ARG A 36 4.09 -13.90 22.20
CA ARG A 36 3.52 -13.83 23.55
C ARG A 36 4.43 -12.98 24.43
N THR A 37 3.84 -12.32 25.42
CA THR A 37 4.54 -11.38 26.33
C THR A 37 5.86 -11.90 26.90
N LYS A 38 5.88 -13.16 27.34
CA LYS A 38 7.09 -13.77 27.93
C LYS A 38 8.23 -13.99 26.93
N ASP A 39 7.94 -13.93 25.64
CA ASP A 39 8.86 -14.18 24.53
C ASP A 39 9.38 -12.86 23.92
N LEU A 40 8.97 -11.69 24.44
CA LEU A 40 9.39 -10.38 23.96
C LEU A 40 10.73 -9.95 24.57
N THR A 41 11.60 -9.38 23.74
CA THR A 41 12.77 -8.61 24.18
C THR A 41 12.34 -7.35 24.94
N ALA A 42 13.28 -6.73 25.68
CA ALA A 42 13.00 -5.47 26.38
C ALA A 42 12.50 -4.35 25.44
N GLN A 43 13.04 -4.29 24.22
CA GLN A 43 12.62 -3.31 23.22
C GLN A 43 11.21 -3.61 22.67
N GLU A 44 10.92 -4.87 22.35
CA GLU A 44 9.59 -5.28 21.90
C GLU A 44 8.54 -5.07 23.01
N GLU A 45 8.88 -5.31 24.27
CA GLU A 45 8.00 -5.06 25.43
C GLU A 45 7.74 -3.56 25.63
N ALA A 46 8.77 -2.70 25.51
CA ALA A 46 8.58 -1.26 25.48
C ALA A 46 7.68 -0.84 24.30
N GLY A 47 7.87 -1.48 23.14
CA GLY A 47 7.05 -1.27 21.95
C GLY A 47 5.59 -1.67 22.15
N ARG A 48 5.34 -2.79 22.83
CA ARG A 48 3.99 -3.24 23.18
C ARG A 48 3.24 -2.21 24.03
N LYS A 49 3.92 -1.57 24.98
CA LYS A 49 3.32 -0.50 25.79
C LYS A 49 2.91 0.71 24.94
N VAL A 50 3.76 1.11 23.98
CA VAL A 50 3.45 2.16 23.01
C VAL A 50 2.28 1.75 22.11
N TYR A 51 2.30 0.53 21.59
CA TYR A 51 1.24 -0.04 20.75
C TYR A 51 -0.11 -0.05 21.45
N ASN A 52 -0.16 -0.54 22.68
CA ASN A 52 -1.37 -0.59 23.49
C ASN A 52 -1.94 0.80 23.78
N LYS A 53 -1.06 1.80 23.94
CA LYS A 53 -1.47 3.17 24.23
C LYS A 53 -2.00 3.91 23.00
N PHE A 54 -1.40 3.69 21.83
CA PHE A 54 -1.62 4.56 20.67
C PHE A 54 -2.18 3.86 19.42
N CYS A 55 -1.99 2.54 19.28
CA CYS A 55 -2.22 1.82 18.02
C CYS A 55 -3.40 0.85 18.10
N VAL A 56 -3.61 0.19 19.24
CA VAL A 56 -4.65 -0.85 19.42
C VAL A 56 -6.04 -0.37 19.04
N GLY A 57 -6.37 0.88 19.32
CA GLY A 57 -7.68 1.46 19.03
C GLY A 57 -8.08 1.34 17.55
N CYS A 58 -7.11 1.41 16.62
CA CYS A 58 -7.34 1.28 15.19
C CYS A 58 -6.85 -0.07 14.63
N HIS A 59 -5.64 -0.51 15.01
CA HIS A 59 -5.01 -1.71 14.44
C HIS A 59 -5.41 -3.02 15.12
N GLY A 60 -6.13 -2.96 16.25
CA GLY A 60 -6.57 -4.12 17.02
C GLY A 60 -5.47 -4.70 17.91
N VAL A 61 -5.87 -5.45 18.94
CA VAL A 61 -4.90 -6.10 19.86
C VAL A 61 -4.03 -7.16 19.16
N ASN A 62 -4.58 -7.74 18.09
CA ASN A 62 -3.93 -8.78 17.29
C ASN A 62 -3.20 -8.22 16.05
N GLY A 63 -3.13 -6.89 15.90
CA GLY A 63 -2.47 -6.27 14.75
C GLY A 63 -3.10 -6.61 13.40
N ASP A 64 -4.33 -7.08 13.38
CA ASP A 64 -5.03 -7.56 12.19
C ASP A 64 -5.83 -6.47 11.47
N GLY A 65 -5.86 -5.25 12.02
CA GLY A 65 -6.60 -4.13 11.46
C GLY A 65 -8.11 -4.24 11.65
N ASN A 66 -8.61 -5.16 12.49
CA ASN A 66 -10.04 -5.40 12.70
C ASN A 66 -10.55 -4.91 14.08
N SER A 67 -10.09 -3.75 14.53
CA SER A 67 -10.63 -3.10 15.72
C SER A 67 -12.10 -2.66 15.55
N GLU A 68 -12.78 -2.32 16.65
CA GLU A 68 -14.13 -1.75 16.58
C GLU A 68 -14.16 -0.44 15.76
N ALA A 69 -13.12 0.39 15.90
CA ALA A 69 -13.00 1.62 15.12
C ALA A 69 -12.81 1.32 13.62
N ALA A 70 -12.04 0.28 13.28
CA ALA A 70 -11.74 -0.08 11.89
C ALA A 70 -12.98 -0.48 11.06
N LYS A 71 -14.08 -0.88 11.71
CA LYS A 71 -15.35 -1.17 11.03
C LYS A 71 -15.95 0.04 10.32
N PHE A 72 -15.58 1.25 10.74
CA PHE A 72 -16.07 2.51 10.18
C PHE A 72 -15.13 3.12 9.14
N PHE A 73 -13.96 2.51 8.91
CA PHE A 73 -12.97 3.03 7.96
C PHE A 73 -13.16 2.39 6.59
N LYS A 74 -13.31 3.24 5.55
CA LYS A 74 -13.32 2.77 4.15
C LYS A 74 -11.97 2.16 3.76
N ASP A 75 -10.88 2.85 4.11
CA ASP A 75 -9.53 2.31 4.00
C ASP A 75 -9.12 1.70 5.34
N LYS A 76 -9.09 0.36 5.40
CA LYS A 76 -8.80 -0.36 6.63
C LYS A 76 -7.32 -0.26 7.01
N PRO A 77 -6.99 -0.24 8.30
CA PRO A 77 -5.62 -0.37 8.75
C PRO A 77 -4.99 -1.68 8.24
N PRO A 78 -3.69 -1.71 7.93
CA PRO A 78 -3.03 -2.91 7.45
C PRO A 78 -3.07 -4.03 8.49
N ASN A 79 -3.18 -5.27 8.00
CA ASN A 79 -3.01 -6.48 8.80
C ASN A 79 -1.52 -6.81 8.91
N PHE A 80 -0.91 -6.48 10.05
CA PHE A 80 0.52 -6.68 10.32
C PHE A 80 0.95 -8.14 10.29
N ASN A 81 0.01 -9.08 10.44
CA ASN A 81 0.30 -10.52 10.39
C ASN A 81 0.80 -10.98 9.01
N THR A 82 0.42 -10.24 7.96
CA THR A 82 0.85 -10.50 6.58
C THR A 82 2.20 -9.87 6.22
N ALA A 83 2.66 -8.91 7.04
CA ALA A 83 3.77 -8.01 6.75
C ALA A 83 3.71 -7.33 5.36
N VAL A 84 2.50 -7.14 4.83
CA VAL A 84 2.25 -6.34 3.61
C VAL A 84 1.96 -4.90 4.01
N PHE A 85 2.73 -3.96 3.48
CA PHE A 85 2.62 -2.53 3.78
C PHE A 85 2.49 -1.73 2.50
N ARG A 86 1.51 -0.82 2.47
CA ARG A 86 1.20 0.01 1.29
C ARG A 86 2.14 1.21 1.15
N TRP A 87 2.50 1.87 2.26
CA TRP A 87 3.38 3.04 2.29
C TRP A 87 4.83 2.64 2.54
N LYS A 88 5.49 2.13 1.49
CA LYS A 88 6.88 1.69 1.53
C LYS A 88 7.66 2.06 0.30
N SER A 89 8.97 2.11 0.42
CA SER A 89 9.89 2.43 -0.69
C SER A 89 10.48 1.19 -1.35
N THR A 90 10.11 0.01 -0.89
CA THR A 90 10.61 -1.26 -1.42
C THR A 90 9.64 -1.86 -2.45
N PRO A 91 10.13 -2.62 -3.45
CA PRO A 91 9.29 -3.23 -4.48
C PRO A 91 8.15 -4.08 -3.92
N GLU A 92 7.05 -4.20 -4.66
CA GLU A 92 5.90 -5.03 -4.31
C GLU A 92 6.31 -6.44 -3.87
N GLY A 93 5.65 -6.97 -2.83
CA GLY A 93 5.91 -8.29 -2.27
C GLY A 93 7.12 -8.35 -1.32
N THR A 94 7.99 -7.34 -1.31
CA THR A 94 9.13 -7.27 -0.36
C THR A 94 8.75 -6.53 0.92
N LEU A 95 9.41 -6.88 2.02
CA LEU A 95 9.26 -6.20 3.31
C LEU A 95 9.68 -4.72 3.21
N PRO A 96 9.02 -3.80 3.94
CA PRO A 96 9.45 -2.42 4.03
C PRO A 96 10.72 -2.29 4.88
N THR A 97 11.42 -1.16 4.75
CA THR A 97 12.53 -0.84 5.67
C THR A 97 12.01 -0.31 7.01
N ASP A 98 12.88 -0.25 8.03
CA ASP A 98 12.53 0.40 9.30
C ASP A 98 12.31 1.92 9.08
N GLU A 99 12.99 2.52 8.11
CA GLU A 99 12.81 3.92 7.69
C GLU A 99 11.44 4.17 7.06
N ASP A 100 10.90 3.22 6.28
CA ASP A 100 9.53 3.31 5.75
C ASP A 100 8.51 3.37 6.90
N LEU A 101 8.63 2.47 7.88
CA LEU A 101 7.76 2.44 9.05
C LEU A 101 7.92 3.70 9.91
N MET A 102 9.16 4.18 10.08
CA MET A 102 9.45 5.43 10.77
C MET A 102 8.88 6.64 10.04
N HIS A 103 8.90 6.66 8.69
CA HIS A 103 8.31 7.72 7.89
C HIS A 103 6.80 7.81 8.14
N VAL A 104 6.09 6.67 8.10
CA VAL A 104 4.65 6.60 8.42
C VAL A 104 4.38 7.09 9.84
N LEU A 105 5.16 6.68 10.84
CA LEU A 105 4.98 7.17 12.21
C LEU A 105 5.25 8.67 12.34
N ASN A 106 6.19 9.24 11.59
CA ASN A 106 6.51 10.66 11.65
C ASN A 106 5.45 11.53 10.99
N TRP A 107 4.86 11.09 9.88
CA TRP A 107 3.98 11.93 9.06
C TRP A 107 2.51 11.53 9.14
N GLY A 108 2.22 10.36 9.70
CA GLY A 108 0.91 9.74 9.54
C GLY A 108 0.64 9.44 8.07
N ILE A 109 -0.62 9.23 7.75
CA ILE A 109 -1.08 9.10 6.38
C ILE A 109 -2.24 10.09 6.21
N PRO A 110 -1.98 11.28 5.65
CA PRO A 110 -3.00 12.27 5.37
C PRO A 110 -4.20 11.69 4.62
N GLN A 111 -5.40 12.20 4.91
CA GLN A 111 -6.68 11.71 4.38
C GLN A 111 -7.06 10.29 4.83
N THR A 112 -6.39 9.76 5.86
CA THR A 112 -6.79 8.55 6.58
C THR A 112 -6.84 8.81 8.09
N PRO A 113 -7.41 7.89 8.89
CA PRO A 113 -7.37 7.99 10.35
C PRO A 113 -5.97 7.81 10.97
N MET A 114 -4.92 7.48 10.21
CA MET A 114 -3.57 7.27 10.75
C MET A 114 -2.87 8.62 11.03
N PRO A 115 -2.74 9.04 12.30
CA PRO A 115 -2.22 10.36 12.62
C PRO A 115 -0.69 10.38 12.58
N SER A 116 -0.11 11.58 12.64
CA SER A 116 1.32 11.76 12.89
C SER A 116 1.65 11.51 14.36
N PHE A 117 2.70 10.72 14.59
CA PHE A 117 3.32 10.50 15.90
C PHE A 117 4.67 11.21 16.00
N LYS A 118 4.89 12.29 15.24
CA LYS A 118 6.15 13.05 15.22
C LYS A 118 6.65 13.41 16.63
N LEU A 119 5.73 13.78 17.52
CA LEU A 119 6.01 14.20 18.90
C LEU A 119 6.31 13.03 19.86
N VAL A 120 6.04 11.78 19.46
CA VAL A 120 6.45 10.61 20.23
C VAL A 120 7.98 10.46 20.11
N PRO A 121 8.71 10.26 21.23
CA PRO A 121 10.17 10.11 21.19
C PRO A 121 10.62 9.02 20.22
N GLU A 122 11.72 9.24 19.50
CA GLU A 122 12.21 8.31 18.49
C GLU A 122 12.45 6.91 19.04
N VAL A 123 12.98 6.79 20.27
CA VAL A 123 13.18 5.50 20.95
C VAL A 123 11.86 4.75 21.11
N GLN A 124 10.75 5.43 21.43
CA GLN A 124 9.43 4.81 21.52
C GLN A 124 8.89 4.40 20.15
N LYS A 125 9.14 5.20 19.10
CA LYS A 125 8.79 4.83 17.72
C LYS A 125 9.57 3.62 17.23
N ARG A 126 10.88 3.54 17.49
CA ARG A 126 11.69 2.35 17.18
C ARG A 126 11.22 1.13 17.96
N ALA A 127 10.86 1.30 19.22
CA ALA A 127 10.31 0.22 20.03
C ALA A 127 8.98 -0.32 19.47
N VAL A 128 8.04 0.56 19.09
CA VAL A 128 6.77 0.10 18.49
C VAL A 128 6.97 -0.54 17.13
N ILE A 129 7.94 -0.09 16.32
CA ILE A 129 8.34 -0.78 15.08
C ILE A 129 8.84 -2.20 15.39
N ALA A 130 9.72 -2.36 16.38
CA ALA A 130 10.21 -3.67 16.79
C ALA A 130 9.05 -4.59 17.21
N TYR A 131 8.07 -4.06 17.97
CA TYR A 131 6.87 -4.82 18.34
C TYR A 131 5.97 -5.17 17.15
N ILE A 132 5.74 -4.24 16.21
CA ILE A 132 4.97 -4.49 14.97
C ILE A 132 5.57 -5.64 14.17
N LYS A 133 6.91 -5.72 14.10
CA LYS A 133 7.62 -6.79 13.39
C LYS A 133 7.42 -8.17 14.04
N THR A 134 6.93 -8.25 15.28
CA THR A 134 6.63 -9.53 15.93
C THR A 134 5.34 -10.19 15.45
N PHE A 135 4.46 -9.46 14.75
CA PHE A 135 3.19 -10.01 14.25
C PHE A 135 3.38 -10.95 13.05
N SER A 136 4.55 -10.98 12.41
CA SER A 136 4.78 -11.84 11.25
C SER A 136 6.16 -12.47 11.25
N ASP A 137 6.22 -13.78 11.03
CA ASP A 137 7.47 -14.54 10.93
C ASP A 137 8.30 -14.16 9.69
N ARG A 138 7.71 -13.46 8.71
CA ARG A 138 8.43 -12.97 7.52
C ARG A 138 9.65 -12.13 7.91
N TRP A 139 9.53 -11.32 8.96
CA TRP A 139 10.61 -10.49 9.48
C TRP A 139 11.84 -11.28 9.98
N GLN A 140 11.70 -12.59 10.23
CA GLN A 140 12.81 -13.47 10.60
C GLN A 140 13.39 -14.23 9.39
N LYS A 141 12.60 -14.37 8.32
CA LYS A 141 12.92 -15.20 7.15
C LYS A 141 13.43 -14.37 5.97
N GLU A 142 13.05 -13.12 5.91
CA GLU A 142 13.28 -12.23 4.79
C GLU A 142 13.99 -10.95 5.23
N LYS A 143 14.68 -10.31 4.29
CA LYS A 143 15.23 -8.97 4.47
C LYS A 143 14.31 -7.94 3.79
N PRO A 144 14.29 -6.68 4.26
CA PRO A 144 13.67 -5.59 3.50
C PRO A 144 14.17 -5.55 2.05
N GLY A 145 13.28 -5.22 1.13
CA GLY A 145 13.67 -4.93 -0.24
C GLY A 145 14.58 -3.70 -0.32
N GLU A 146 15.21 -3.49 -1.47
CA GLU A 146 15.99 -2.27 -1.68
C GLU A 146 15.07 -1.05 -1.81
N SER A 147 15.36 0.01 -1.05
CA SER A 147 14.60 1.26 -1.12
C SER A 147 14.91 1.99 -2.43
N VAL A 148 13.85 2.38 -3.16
CA VAL A 148 14.00 3.17 -4.39
C VAL A 148 14.49 4.60 -4.13
N TYR A 149 14.36 5.13 -2.90
CA TYR A 149 14.76 6.51 -2.59
C TYR A 149 16.23 6.81 -2.90
N ARG A 150 17.12 5.80 -2.85
CA ARG A 150 18.54 5.98 -3.16
C ARG A 150 18.78 6.39 -4.62
N HIS A 151 17.83 6.07 -5.49
CA HIS A 151 17.90 6.29 -6.93
C HIS A 151 17.03 7.45 -7.40
N ILE A 152 16.23 8.06 -6.50
CA ILE A 152 15.33 9.16 -6.84
C ILE A 152 16.13 10.47 -6.81
N LYS A 153 16.36 11.06 -7.99
CA LYS A 153 16.95 12.39 -8.12
C LYS A 153 15.97 13.36 -8.76
N LYS A 154 15.52 14.35 -7.99
CA LYS A 154 14.63 15.41 -8.49
C LYS A 154 15.34 16.25 -9.56
N PRO A 155 14.79 16.37 -10.78
CA PRO A 155 15.37 17.18 -11.84
C PRO A 155 15.31 18.68 -11.52
N GLU A 156 16.28 19.45 -12.02
CA GLU A 156 16.31 20.91 -11.89
C GLU A 156 15.11 21.60 -12.56
N TRP A 157 14.58 21.03 -13.64
CA TRP A 157 13.41 21.53 -14.36
C TRP A 157 12.07 21.17 -13.68
N PHE A 158 12.09 20.50 -12.52
CA PHE A 158 10.88 20.15 -11.78
C PHE A 158 9.99 21.36 -11.53
N GLY A 159 8.71 21.25 -11.89
CA GLY A 159 7.73 22.33 -11.73
C GLY A 159 7.81 23.46 -12.76
N SER A 160 8.66 23.37 -13.78
CA SER A 160 8.63 24.31 -14.91
C SER A 160 7.29 24.24 -15.66
N PRO A 161 6.86 25.32 -16.35
CA PRO A 161 5.64 25.29 -17.15
C PRO A 161 5.62 24.17 -18.19
N GLU A 162 6.76 23.92 -18.84
CA GLU A 162 6.91 22.82 -19.80
C GLU A 162 6.73 21.45 -19.13
N SER A 163 7.36 21.23 -17.97
CA SER A 163 7.25 19.99 -17.22
C SER A 163 5.81 19.73 -16.73
N ILE A 164 5.13 20.78 -16.29
CA ILE A 164 3.72 20.72 -15.86
C ILE A 164 2.83 20.34 -17.05
N GLU A 165 3.04 20.94 -18.23
CA GLU A 165 2.23 20.64 -19.41
C GLU A 165 2.44 19.21 -19.92
N LYS A 166 3.69 18.72 -19.98
CA LYS A 166 3.99 17.31 -20.28
C LYS A 166 3.32 16.38 -19.26
N GLY A 167 3.43 16.70 -17.97
CA GLY A 167 2.81 15.93 -16.89
C GLY A 167 1.29 15.89 -16.98
N LYS A 168 0.65 16.99 -17.40
CA LYS A 168 -0.80 17.06 -17.62
C LYS A 168 -1.26 16.11 -18.72
N GLN A 169 -0.52 16.00 -19.81
CA GLN A 169 -0.83 15.08 -20.90
C GLN A 169 -0.73 13.62 -20.44
N ILE A 170 0.32 13.28 -19.68
CA ILE A 170 0.47 11.95 -19.09
C ILE A 170 -0.67 11.65 -18.11
N TYR A 171 -1.02 12.62 -17.26
CA TYR A 171 -2.09 12.49 -16.28
C TYR A 171 -3.45 12.21 -16.93
N ALA A 172 -3.77 12.93 -18.01
CA ALA A 172 -5.03 12.78 -18.74
C ALA A 172 -5.30 11.33 -19.17
N THR A 173 -4.24 10.64 -19.62
CA THR A 173 -4.31 9.26 -20.12
C THR A 173 -4.28 8.21 -19.01
N ASN A 174 -3.58 8.48 -17.90
CA ASN A 174 -3.21 7.45 -16.93
C ASN A 174 -3.90 7.58 -15.56
N CYS A 175 -4.41 8.76 -15.20
CA CYS A 175 -4.81 9.05 -13.82
C CYS A 175 -6.28 9.46 -13.66
N THR A 176 -6.88 10.05 -14.69
CA THR A 176 -8.22 10.67 -14.63
C THR A 176 -9.34 9.68 -14.32
N ALA A 177 -9.22 8.43 -14.76
CA ALA A 177 -10.22 7.38 -14.48
C ALA A 177 -10.47 7.20 -12.97
N CYS A 178 -9.41 7.26 -12.17
CA CYS A 178 -9.48 7.12 -10.71
C CYS A 178 -9.52 8.49 -10.00
N HIS A 179 -8.61 9.39 -10.35
CA HIS A 179 -8.40 10.63 -9.60
C HIS A 179 -9.25 11.81 -10.09
N GLY A 180 -9.95 11.69 -11.22
CA GLY A 180 -10.72 12.77 -11.85
C GLY A 180 -9.83 13.77 -12.59
N GLU A 181 -10.41 14.61 -13.44
CA GLU A 181 -9.65 15.60 -14.22
C GLU A 181 -8.95 16.65 -13.35
N GLN A 182 -9.55 16.96 -12.20
CA GLN A 182 -9.02 17.95 -11.25
C GLN A 182 -8.19 17.30 -10.13
N GLY A 183 -8.03 15.98 -10.13
CA GLY A 183 -7.29 15.26 -9.10
C GLY A 183 -7.98 15.15 -7.74
N ARG A 184 -9.29 15.33 -7.67
CA ARG A 184 -10.05 15.30 -6.40
C ARG A 184 -10.37 13.90 -5.87
N GLY A 185 -9.95 12.86 -6.58
CA GLY A 185 -10.29 11.48 -6.22
C GLY A 185 -11.73 11.10 -6.58
N ASP A 186 -12.33 11.82 -7.52
CA ASP A 186 -13.73 11.72 -7.96
C ASP A 186 -13.85 11.23 -9.41
N GLY A 187 -12.84 10.49 -9.90
CA GLY A 187 -12.88 9.89 -11.23
C GLY A 187 -14.06 8.92 -11.41
N PRO A 188 -14.45 8.61 -12.66
CA PRO A 188 -15.65 7.82 -12.96
C PRO A 188 -15.69 6.44 -12.29
N ILE A 189 -14.52 5.85 -11.99
CA ILE A 189 -14.47 4.55 -11.28
C ILE A 189 -14.18 4.67 -9.78
N ALA A 190 -13.93 5.86 -9.25
CA ALA A 190 -13.47 6.08 -7.88
C ALA A 190 -14.39 5.47 -6.81
N SER A 191 -15.71 5.61 -6.99
CA SER A 191 -16.72 5.09 -6.06
C SER A 191 -16.83 3.55 -6.05
N THR A 192 -16.31 2.89 -7.09
CA THR A 192 -16.32 1.43 -7.22
C THR A 192 -15.07 0.77 -6.64
N LEU A 193 -14.03 1.56 -6.34
CA LEU A 193 -12.77 1.05 -5.83
C LEU A 193 -12.88 0.66 -4.35
N PRO A 194 -12.23 -0.44 -3.93
CA PRO A 194 -12.24 -0.88 -2.53
C PRO A 194 -11.52 0.12 -1.60
N VAL A 195 -10.56 0.86 -2.14
CA VAL A 195 -9.83 1.93 -1.46
C VAL A 195 -10.04 3.20 -2.26
N PRO A 196 -10.59 4.28 -1.67
CA PRO A 196 -10.84 5.51 -2.40
C PRO A 196 -9.51 6.17 -2.84
N PRO A 197 -9.43 6.71 -4.06
CA PRO A 197 -8.29 7.52 -4.47
C PRO A 197 -8.14 8.75 -3.58
N THR A 198 -6.90 9.11 -3.25
CA THR A 198 -6.60 10.33 -2.49
C THR A 198 -6.97 11.57 -3.32
N ASP A 199 -7.42 12.62 -2.64
CA ASP A 199 -7.50 13.96 -3.22
C ASP A 199 -6.08 14.51 -3.39
N LEU A 200 -5.62 14.61 -4.63
CA LEU A 200 -4.31 15.11 -5.02
C LEU A 200 -4.23 16.65 -4.93
N THR A 201 -5.33 17.36 -4.72
CA THR A 201 -5.35 18.80 -4.49
C THR A 201 -5.10 19.17 -3.03
N TYR A 202 -5.23 18.20 -2.12
CA TYR A 202 -5.01 18.42 -0.69
C TYR A 202 -3.56 18.83 -0.40
N PRO A 203 -3.31 19.84 0.47
CA PRO A 203 -1.97 20.41 0.66
C PRO A 203 -0.96 19.44 1.28
N VAL A 204 -1.44 18.34 1.88
CA VAL A 204 -0.59 17.28 2.46
C VAL A 204 -0.88 15.96 1.75
N ARG A 205 0.11 15.44 1.01
CA ARG A 205 -0.08 14.19 0.23
C ARG A 205 -0.11 12.97 1.15
N SER A 206 -1.00 12.03 0.86
CA SER A 206 -0.98 10.70 1.49
C SER A 206 0.32 9.93 1.20
N ALA A 207 1.00 10.26 0.09
CA ALA A 207 2.28 9.65 -0.29
C ALA A 207 3.45 10.02 0.65
N GLY A 208 3.39 11.23 1.24
CA GLY A 208 4.46 11.86 2.00
C GLY A 208 4.61 13.36 1.64
N PRO A 209 5.33 14.15 2.46
CA PRO A 209 5.40 15.61 2.30
C PRO A 209 6.22 16.08 1.07
N LYS A 210 7.09 15.25 0.51
CA LYS A 210 8.04 15.64 -0.55
C LYS A 210 7.61 15.16 -1.94
N PRO A 211 8.00 15.84 -3.03
CA PRO A 211 7.76 15.35 -4.40
C PRO A 211 8.32 13.94 -4.66
N GLU A 212 9.46 13.61 -4.05
CA GLU A 212 10.09 12.29 -4.10
C GLU A 212 9.18 11.19 -3.56
N ASP A 213 8.29 11.51 -2.62
CA ASP A 213 7.32 10.56 -2.07
C ASP A 213 6.24 10.22 -3.10
N THR A 214 5.80 11.19 -3.91
CA THR A 214 4.91 10.95 -5.07
C THR A 214 5.64 10.14 -6.14
N PHE A 215 6.90 10.48 -6.43
CA PHE A 215 7.71 9.73 -7.39
C PHE A 215 7.87 8.26 -6.96
N ARG A 216 8.10 8.01 -5.67
CA ARG A 216 8.12 6.66 -5.09
C ARG A 216 6.81 5.93 -5.39
N VAL A 217 5.66 6.54 -5.10
CA VAL A 217 4.35 5.91 -5.38
C VAL A 217 4.20 5.54 -6.86
N LEU A 218 4.59 6.43 -7.77
CA LEU A 218 4.56 6.14 -9.21
C LEU A 218 5.55 5.03 -9.61
N THR A 219 6.60 4.80 -8.83
CA THR A 219 7.66 3.81 -9.14
C THR A 219 7.32 2.42 -8.59
N VAL A 220 6.84 2.32 -7.35
CA VAL A 220 6.59 1.03 -6.69
C VAL A 220 5.10 0.72 -6.48
N GLY A 221 4.21 1.66 -6.80
CA GLY A 221 2.78 1.53 -6.57
C GLY A 221 2.41 1.61 -5.09
N LEU A 222 1.17 1.20 -4.78
CA LEU A 222 0.65 1.08 -3.43
C LEU A 222 0.09 -0.33 -3.24
N GLU A 223 0.93 -1.23 -2.73
CA GLU A 223 0.60 -2.65 -2.52
C GLU A 223 -0.70 -2.84 -1.73
N GLY A 224 -1.57 -3.73 -2.21
CA GLY A 224 -2.90 -3.94 -1.62
C GLY A 224 -3.90 -2.81 -1.88
N SER A 225 -3.67 -1.98 -2.90
CA SER A 225 -4.64 -1.00 -3.41
C SER A 225 -4.73 -1.05 -4.94
N PRO A 226 -5.76 -0.43 -5.55
CA PRO A 226 -5.86 -0.32 -7.00
C PRO A 226 -4.82 0.58 -7.67
N MET A 227 -3.99 1.31 -6.92
CA MET A 227 -2.99 2.23 -7.47
C MET A 227 -1.74 1.45 -7.92
N PRO A 228 -1.52 1.28 -9.24
CA PRO A 228 -0.42 0.48 -9.75
C PRO A 228 0.90 1.26 -9.71
N LYS A 229 1.99 0.57 -10.05
CA LYS A 229 3.24 1.22 -10.48
C LYS A 229 3.13 1.66 -11.94
N PHE A 230 3.89 2.70 -12.29
CA PHE A 230 3.99 3.28 -13.63
C PHE A 230 5.44 3.14 -14.14
N ASP A 231 5.99 1.93 -14.02
CA ASP A 231 7.35 1.61 -14.47
C ASP A 231 7.48 1.50 -16.00
N PHE A 232 6.35 1.43 -16.71
CA PHE A 232 6.28 1.58 -18.17
C PHE A 232 6.53 3.01 -18.66
N LEU A 233 6.41 4.02 -17.78
CA LEU A 233 6.83 5.39 -18.07
C LEU A 233 8.34 5.54 -17.82
N SER A 234 9.00 6.41 -18.57
CA SER A 234 10.38 6.77 -18.27
C SER A 234 10.48 7.50 -16.91
N GLU A 235 11.67 7.56 -16.33
CA GLU A 235 11.89 8.36 -15.11
C GLU A 235 11.60 9.85 -15.36
N GLU A 236 11.98 10.37 -16.53
CA GLU A 236 11.67 11.74 -16.94
C GLU A 236 10.15 11.99 -17.02
N ASP A 237 9.40 11.09 -17.65
CA ASP A 237 7.94 11.18 -17.73
C ASP A 237 7.28 11.11 -16.35
N ARG A 238 7.76 10.24 -15.46
CA ARG A 238 7.28 10.21 -14.07
C ARG A 238 7.55 11.54 -13.38
N TRP A 239 8.69 12.19 -13.58
CA TRP A 239 8.98 13.51 -13.00
C TRP A 239 8.13 14.64 -13.59
N HIS A 240 7.80 14.59 -14.87
CA HIS A 240 6.79 15.48 -15.47
C HIS A 240 5.42 15.29 -14.79
N LEU A 241 4.99 14.03 -14.62
CA LEU A 241 3.75 13.71 -13.91
C LEU A 241 3.76 14.21 -12.46
N VAL A 242 4.86 14.05 -11.71
CA VAL A 242 4.98 14.62 -10.36
C VAL A 242 4.91 16.15 -10.37
N SER A 243 5.48 16.81 -11.39
CA SER A 243 5.38 18.27 -11.54
C SER A 243 3.92 18.72 -11.68
N TYR A 244 3.14 18.00 -12.50
CA TYR A 244 1.71 18.29 -12.66
C TYR A 244 0.90 18.01 -11.39
N ILE A 245 1.16 16.89 -10.69
CA ILE A 245 0.49 16.59 -9.40
C ILE A 245 0.82 17.67 -8.37
N ALA A 246 2.07 18.14 -8.30
CA ALA A 246 2.45 19.23 -7.42
C ALA A 246 1.77 20.56 -7.81
N TYR A 247 1.53 20.79 -9.09
CA TYR A 247 0.77 21.94 -9.57
C TYR A 247 -0.72 21.88 -9.16
N LEU A 248 -1.37 20.71 -9.24
CA LEU A 248 -2.76 20.52 -8.79
C LEU A 248 -2.96 20.91 -7.32
N MET A 249 -2.01 20.56 -6.45
CA MET A 249 -2.05 20.94 -5.03
C MET A 249 -2.02 22.45 -4.80
N ASN A 250 -1.29 23.18 -5.65
CA ASN A 250 -1.16 24.63 -5.49
C ASN A 250 -2.36 25.40 -6.04
N LYS A 251 -3.16 24.79 -6.92
CA LYS A 251 -4.42 25.37 -7.42
C LYS A 251 -5.56 25.34 -6.39
N GLY A 252 -5.48 24.47 -5.38
CA GLY A 252 -6.46 24.38 -4.31
C GLY A 252 -6.31 25.44 -3.21
N LYS A 253 -5.38 26.40 -3.38
CA LYS A 253 -5.20 27.58 -2.52
C LYS A 253 -5.86 28.79 -3.18
#